data_AF-A9D182-F1
#
_entry.id   AF-A9D182-F1
#
_cell.length_a   1.000
_cell.length_b   1.000
_cell.length_c   1.000
_cell.angle_alpha   90.00
_cell.angle_beta   90.00
_cell.angle_gamma   90.00
#
_symmetry.space_group_name_H-M   'P 1'
#
loop_
_entity.id
_entity.type
_entity.pdbx_description
1 polymer ?
#
loop_
_entity_poly.entity_id
_entity_poly.type
_entity_poly.pdbx_seq_one_letter_code
_entity_poly.pdbx_strand_id
1 'polypeptide(L)'
;MARTWALARVNELQKTDALKTKKVVSLGALLNLYFEDHDLWGRTGRTKRYVIKMIMDCDIAKIKSDSLKTSDLIEHCKNRRAAGTGPATIYHDIAYLRSVMKKALPVWDIAANYQIFEDAVPVLIEMGLVGKSQKRTRRPTENELDRLRAGLQVRMDFRPNGKNRIPFLDILDFSILTCM
;
A
#
# COMPACT_ATOMS: atom_id res chain seq x y z
N MET A 1 9.73 58.97 1.15
CA MET A 1 10.62 58.08 1.92
C MET A 1 9.87 56.96 2.66
N ALA A 2 8.70 57.20 3.27
CA ALA A 2 7.94 56.14 3.96
C ALA A 2 7.40 55.02 3.03
N ARG A 3 6.88 55.37 1.84
CA ARG A 3 6.37 54.39 0.86
C ARG A 3 7.44 53.44 0.34
N THR A 4 8.64 53.94 0.07
CA THR A 4 9.77 53.14 -0.43
C THR A 4 10.29 52.16 0.62
N TRP A 5 10.32 52.57 1.90
CA TRP A 5 10.66 51.67 3.01
C TRP A 5 9.59 50.58 3.21
N ALA A 6 8.31 50.94 3.16
CA ALA A 6 7.21 49.99 3.28
C ALA A 6 7.22 48.95 2.13
N LEU A 7 7.43 49.40 0.89
CA LEU A 7 7.58 48.50 -0.27
C LEU A 7 8.80 47.59 -0.13
N ALA A 8 9.95 48.12 0.31
CA ALA A 8 11.14 47.29 0.56
C ALA A 8 10.89 46.25 1.66
N ARG A 9 10.18 46.63 2.73
CA ARG A 9 9.84 45.74 3.85
C ARG A 9 8.84 44.66 3.45
N VAL A 10 7.82 44.99 2.65
CA VAL A 10 6.88 44.01 2.09
C VAL A 10 7.61 43.05 1.16
N ASN A 11 8.53 43.55 0.34
CA ASN A 11 9.30 42.72 -0.59
C ASN A 11 10.31 41.81 0.14
N GLU A 12 10.93 42.29 1.23
CA GLU A 12 11.71 41.45 2.16
C GLU A 12 10.85 40.36 2.80
N LEU A 13 9.68 40.70 3.34
CA LEU A 13 8.79 39.72 3.98
C LEU A 13 8.26 38.71 2.96
N GLN A 14 7.86 39.15 1.76
CA GLN A 14 7.45 38.27 0.67
C GLN A 14 8.59 37.36 0.22
N LYS A 15 9.83 37.85 0.13
CA LYS A 15 10.99 36.99 -0.12
C LYS A 15 11.20 36.01 1.01
N THR A 16 11.08 36.44 2.27
CA THR A 16 11.34 35.58 3.44
C THR A 16 10.28 34.49 3.61
N ASP A 17 9.00 34.80 3.32
CA ASP A 17 7.90 33.82 3.35
C ASP A 17 7.89 32.92 2.10
N ALA A 18 8.26 33.45 0.93
CA ALA A 18 8.40 32.66 -0.30
C ALA A 18 9.67 31.78 -0.31
N LEU A 19 10.68 32.11 0.49
CA LEU A 19 11.94 31.36 0.64
C LEU A 19 11.93 30.31 1.75
N LYS A 20 10.81 30.12 2.49
CA LYS A 20 10.56 28.85 3.18
C LYS A 20 10.12 27.81 2.15
N THR A 21 11.00 27.53 1.18
CA THR A 21 10.84 26.43 0.24
C THR A 21 10.88 25.15 1.08
N LYS A 22 9.70 24.62 1.36
CA LYS A 22 9.55 23.35 2.08
C LYS A 22 10.36 22.28 1.35
N LYS A 23 11.06 21.44 2.11
CA LYS A 23 11.92 20.41 1.55
C LYS A 23 11.11 19.48 0.65
N VAL A 24 11.59 19.24 -0.57
CA VAL A 24 10.99 18.28 -1.51
C VAL A 24 11.97 17.13 -1.73
N VAL A 25 11.49 15.90 -1.66
CA VAL A 25 12.28 14.69 -1.87
C VAL A 25 11.61 13.77 -2.88
N SER A 26 12.26 12.71 -3.33
CA SER A 26 11.58 11.65 -4.07
C SER A 26 10.69 10.83 -3.13
N LEU A 27 9.64 10.19 -3.68
CA LEU A 27 8.79 9.28 -2.91
C LEU A 27 9.58 8.12 -2.32
N GLY A 28 10.58 7.59 -3.03
CA GLY A 28 11.48 6.56 -2.52
C GLY A 28 12.28 7.04 -1.31
N ALA A 29 12.81 8.27 -1.36
CA ALA A 29 13.52 8.84 -0.21
C ALA A 29 12.57 9.08 0.98
N LEU A 30 11.33 9.52 0.73
CA LEU A 30 10.32 9.69 1.77
C LEU A 30 9.91 8.36 2.42
N LEU A 31 9.73 7.32 1.61
CA LEU A 31 9.47 5.96 2.10
C LEU A 31 10.66 5.41 2.89
N ASN A 32 11.89 5.73 2.48
CA ASN A 32 13.10 5.35 3.21
C ASN A 32 13.18 6.06 4.57
N LEU A 33 12.83 7.36 4.64
CA LEU A 33 12.71 8.06 5.93
C LEU A 33 11.69 7.39 6.86
N TYR A 34 10.56 6.92 6.33
CA TYR A 34 9.58 6.16 7.11
C TYR A 34 10.12 4.79 7.55
N PHE A 35 10.96 4.15 6.73
CA PHE A 35 11.58 2.86 7.02
C PHE A 35 12.64 2.96 8.13
N GLU A 36 13.47 4.00 8.11
CA GLU A 36 14.55 4.23 9.08
C GLU A 36 14.05 4.79 10.42
N ASP A 37 12.86 5.41 10.45
CA ASP A 37 12.25 5.91 11.68
C ASP A 37 11.76 4.76 12.57
N HIS A 38 12.43 4.53 13.70
CA HIS A 38 12.12 3.43 14.61
C HIS A 38 10.70 3.50 15.20
N ASP A 39 10.20 4.69 15.51
CA ASP A 39 8.88 4.88 16.14
C ASP A 39 7.73 4.62 15.16
N LEU A 40 7.92 4.99 13.89
CA LEU A 40 6.98 4.72 12.81
C LEU A 40 7.09 3.29 12.31
N TRP A 41 8.31 2.79 12.11
CA TRP A 41 8.55 1.49 11.52
C TRP A 41 8.29 0.35 12.51
N GLY A 42 8.70 0.50 13.77
CA GLY A 42 8.58 -0.51 14.82
C GLY A 42 7.17 -1.05 14.99
N ARG A 43 6.16 -0.17 14.91
CA ARG A 43 4.73 -0.52 15.04
C ARG A 43 4.06 -0.91 13.72
N THR A 44 4.76 -0.82 12.59
CA THR A 44 4.21 -1.14 11.27
C THR A 44 4.14 -2.66 11.08
N GLY A 45 2.95 -3.21 10.78
CA GLY A 45 2.75 -4.65 10.57
C GLY A 45 3.41 -5.19 9.29
N ARG A 46 3.60 -6.53 9.23
CA ARG A 46 4.32 -7.24 8.16
C ARG A 46 3.89 -6.82 6.74
N THR A 47 2.58 -6.77 6.48
CA THR A 47 2.04 -6.45 5.15
C THR A 47 2.46 -5.07 4.68
N LYS A 48 2.30 -4.04 5.53
CA LYS A 48 2.68 -2.66 5.19
C LYS A 48 4.19 -2.53 5.00
N ARG A 49 4.99 -3.27 5.79
CA ARG A 49 6.45 -3.29 5.60
C ARG A 49 6.86 -3.84 4.23
N TYR A 50 6.27 -4.96 3.83
CA TYR A 50 6.55 -5.57 2.53
C TYR A 50 6.18 -4.63 1.38
N VAL A 51 4.98 -4.03 1.45
CA VAL A 51 4.49 -3.13 0.40
C VAL A 51 5.34 -1.86 0.31
N ILE A 52 5.73 -1.23 1.43
CA ILE A 52 6.60 -0.04 1.39
C ILE A 52 7.93 -0.34 0.72
N LYS A 53 8.58 -1.46 1.07
CA LYS A 53 9.83 -1.89 0.41
C LYS A 53 9.64 -2.10 -1.09
N MET A 54 8.59 -2.80 -1.48
CA MET A 54 8.28 -3.02 -2.89
C MET A 54 8.00 -1.71 -3.65
N ILE A 55 7.29 -0.75 -3.05
CA ILE A 55 7.05 0.55 -3.69
C ILE A 55 8.35 1.33 -3.86
N MET A 56 9.30 1.26 -2.92
CA MET A 56 10.61 1.91 -3.06
C MET A 56 11.39 1.43 -4.29
N ASP A 57 11.16 0.19 -4.72
CA ASP A 57 11.78 -0.40 -5.92
C ASP A 57 11.01 -0.11 -7.22
N CYS A 58 9.83 0.52 -7.14
CA CYS A 58 8.99 0.83 -8.30
C CYS A 58 9.33 2.21 -8.91
N ASP A 59 8.96 2.43 -10.17
CA ASP A 59 9.20 3.71 -10.86
C ASP A 59 8.51 4.91 -10.18
N ILE A 60 7.35 4.68 -9.52
CA ILE A 60 6.65 5.71 -8.75
C ILE A 60 7.54 6.31 -7.64
N ALA A 61 8.51 5.55 -7.11
CA ALA A 61 9.44 6.04 -6.09
C ALA A 61 10.35 7.17 -6.59
N LYS A 62 10.56 7.28 -7.92
CA LYS A 62 11.43 8.30 -8.52
C LYS A 62 10.77 9.68 -8.56
N ILE A 63 9.44 9.74 -8.43
CA ILE A 63 8.65 10.96 -8.53
C ILE A 63 8.86 11.83 -7.28
N LYS A 64 8.84 13.15 -7.44
CA LYS A 64 8.94 14.12 -6.34
C LYS A 64 7.67 14.12 -5.48
N SER A 65 7.84 14.29 -4.17
CA SER A 65 6.77 14.20 -3.18
C SER A 65 5.63 15.22 -3.41
N ASP A 66 5.94 16.38 -3.96
CA ASP A 66 4.99 17.46 -4.28
C ASP A 66 4.39 17.37 -5.69
N SER A 67 4.99 16.59 -6.57
CA SER A 67 4.70 16.57 -8.01
C SER A 67 3.94 15.31 -8.45
N LEU A 68 3.52 14.46 -7.50
CA LEU A 68 2.76 13.25 -7.78
C LEU A 68 1.41 13.60 -8.43
N LYS A 69 1.11 12.96 -9.55
CA LYS A 69 -0.14 13.13 -10.31
C LYS A 69 -0.98 11.86 -10.30
N THR A 70 -2.26 12.01 -10.62
CA THR A 70 -3.18 10.87 -10.83
C THR A 70 -2.69 9.93 -11.92
N SER A 71 -2.09 10.46 -12.99
CA SER A 71 -1.52 9.65 -14.08
C SER A 71 -0.44 8.68 -13.59
N ASP A 72 0.38 9.10 -12.64
CA ASP A 72 1.48 8.31 -12.10
C ASP A 72 0.94 7.15 -11.24
N LEU A 73 -0.13 7.41 -10.48
CA LEU A 73 -0.83 6.39 -9.70
C LEU A 73 -1.52 5.37 -10.62
N ILE A 74 -2.13 5.83 -11.71
CA ILE A 74 -2.73 4.96 -12.73
C ILE A 74 -1.65 4.06 -13.35
N GLU A 75 -0.50 4.63 -13.72
CA GLU A 75 0.60 3.88 -14.33
C GLU A 75 1.18 2.83 -13.37
N HIS A 76 1.42 3.21 -12.11
CA HIS A 76 1.83 2.25 -11.08
C HIS A 76 0.83 1.09 -10.95
N CYS A 77 -0.47 1.40 -10.87
CA CYS A 77 -1.48 0.34 -10.76
C CYS A 77 -1.54 -0.56 -12.00
N LYS A 78 -1.37 -0.01 -13.21
CA LYS A 78 -1.31 -0.80 -14.45
C LYS A 78 -0.11 -1.74 -14.45
N ASN A 79 1.06 -1.26 -14.03
CA ASN A 79 2.28 -2.07 -13.94
C ASN A 79 2.10 -3.21 -12.93
N ARG A 80 1.53 -2.92 -11.76
CA ARG A 80 1.22 -3.96 -10.75
C ARG A 80 0.22 -5.00 -11.26
N ARG A 81 -0.81 -4.56 -11.99
CA ARG A 81 -1.80 -5.46 -12.62
C ARG A 81 -1.16 -6.33 -13.70
N ALA A 82 -0.30 -5.75 -14.54
CA ALA A 82 0.45 -6.48 -15.58
C ALA A 82 1.36 -7.57 -14.98
N ALA A 83 1.90 -7.32 -13.78
CA ALA A 83 2.64 -8.32 -12.99
C ALA A 83 1.75 -9.38 -12.30
N GLY A 84 0.45 -9.43 -12.61
CA GLY A 84 -0.50 -10.42 -12.06
C GLY A 84 -1.07 -10.08 -10.68
N THR A 85 -0.88 -8.84 -10.19
CA THR A 85 -1.40 -8.44 -8.87
C THR A 85 -2.89 -8.08 -8.96
N GLY A 86 -3.70 -8.63 -8.07
CA GLY A 86 -5.14 -8.33 -8.01
C GLY A 86 -5.47 -6.94 -7.43
N PRO A 87 -6.63 -6.35 -7.78
CA PRO A 87 -7.00 -4.97 -7.38
C PRO A 87 -7.02 -4.72 -5.86
N ALA A 88 -7.38 -5.73 -5.06
CA ALA A 88 -7.38 -5.62 -3.61
C ALA A 88 -5.98 -5.46 -3.02
N THR A 89 -4.99 -6.11 -3.63
CA THR A 89 -3.59 -5.98 -3.22
C THR A 89 -3.02 -4.65 -3.68
N ILE A 90 -3.32 -4.21 -4.91
CA ILE A 90 -2.88 -2.89 -5.42
C ILE A 90 -3.46 -1.75 -4.58
N TYR A 91 -4.68 -1.91 -4.03
CA TYR A 91 -5.27 -0.92 -3.12
C TYR A 91 -4.39 -0.67 -1.87
N HIS A 92 -3.68 -1.69 -1.37
CA HIS A 92 -2.73 -1.50 -0.26
C HIS A 92 -1.57 -0.60 -0.66
N ASP A 93 -1.08 -0.71 -1.89
CA ASP A 93 0.03 0.13 -2.38
C ASP A 93 -0.37 1.61 -2.27
N ILE A 94 -1.56 1.95 -2.77
CA ILE A 94 -2.11 3.30 -2.77
C ILE A 94 -2.42 3.79 -1.35
N ALA A 95 -3.05 2.96 -0.52
CA ALA A 95 -3.41 3.31 0.85
C ALA A 95 -2.17 3.57 1.72
N TYR A 96 -1.12 2.74 1.59
CA TYR A 96 0.09 2.88 2.37
C TYR A 96 0.97 4.02 1.87
N LEU A 97 1.05 4.25 0.56
CA LEU A 97 1.73 5.42 0.01
C LEU A 97 1.09 6.72 0.53
N ARG A 98 -0.25 6.84 0.45
CA ARG A 98 -0.99 7.98 1.03
C ARG A 98 -0.69 8.15 2.53
N SER A 99 -0.69 7.05 3.28
CA SER A 99 -0.43 7.05 4.72
C SER A 99 0.97 7.59 5.07
N VAL A 100 1.99 7.27 4.28
CA VAL A 100 3.35 7.79 4.48
C VAL A 100 3.44 9.25 4.02
N MET A 101 2.89 9.59 2.85
CA MET A 101 2.90 10.97 2.35
C MET A 101 2.20 11.96 3.27
N LYS A 102 1.12 11.55 3.97
CA LYS A 102 0.44 12.40 4.97
C LYS A 102 1.35 12.77 6.16
N LYS A 103 2.37 11.96 6.46
CA LYS A 103 3.34 12.22 7.53
C LYS A 103 4.51 13.12 7.09
N ALA A 104 4.66 13.35 5.77
CA ALA A 104 5.77 14.10 5.19
C ALA A 104 6.01 15.45 5.88
N LEU A 105 4.95 16.27 5.95
CA LEU A 105 5.02 17.61 6.50
C LEU A 105 5.17 17.62 8.04
N PRO A 106 4.30 16.96 8.84
CA PRO A 106 4.37 17.07 10.29
C PRO A 106 5.59 16.37 10.93
N VAL A 107 6.20 15.38 10.27
CA VAL A 107 7.33 14.63 10.84
C VAL A 107 8.67 15.13 10.31
N TRP A 108 8.76 15.47 9.03
CA TRP A 108 10.05 15.77 8.38
C TRP A 108 10.11 17.15 7.71
N ASP A 109 9.07 17.99 7.86
CA ASP A 109 8.92 19.28 7.18
C ASP A 109 9.08 19.18 5.64
N ILE A 110 8.62 18.06 5.09
CA ILE A 110 8.66 17.76 3.66
C ILE A 110 7.31 18.11 3.02
N ALA A 111 7.33 18.89 1.94
CA ALA A 111 6.14 19.12 1.13
C ALA A 111 5.76 17.87 0.35
N ALA A 112 4.50 17.45 0.48
CA ALA A 112 3.96 16.32 -0.25
C ALA A 112 2.52 16.56 -0.69
N ASN A 113 2.22 16.24 -1.95
CA ASN A 113 0.87 16.31 -2.50
C ASN A 113 0.09 15.02 -2.17
N TYR A 114 -0.24 14.80 -0.89
CA TYR A 114 -1.01 13.63 -0.47
C TYR A 114 -2.52 13.76 -0.69
N GLN A 115 -3.00 14.96 -1.02
CA GLN A 115 -4.43 15.23 -1.25
C GLN A 115 -4.89 14.65 -2.60
N ILE A 116 -3.98 14.49 -3.58
CA ILE A 116 -4.26 13.88 -4.88
C ILE A 116 -4.94 12.50 -4.81
N PHE A 117 -4.74 11.77 -3.71
CA PHE A 117 -5.37 10.47 -3.50
C PHE A 117 -6.88 10.54 -3.31
N GLU A 118 -7.43 11.69 -2.92
CA GLU A 118 -8.88 11.89 -2.78
C GLU A 118 -9.56 11.89 -4.16
N ASP A 119 -8.91 12.48 -5.15
CA ASP A 119 -9.38 12.51 -6.54
C ASP A 119 -8.98 11.24 -7.31
N ALA A 120 -7.77 10.71 -7.05
CA ALA A 120 -7.25 9.57 -7.80
C ALA A 120 -7.93 8.25 -7.43
N VAL A 121 -8.26 8.01 -6.15
CA VAL A 121 -8.83 6.72 -5.71
C VAL A 121 -10.17 6.40 -6.39
N PRO A 122 -11.15 7.34 -6.48
CA PRO A 122 -12.38 7.11 -7.24
C PRO A 122 -12.12 6.68 -8.69
N VAL A 123 -11.21 7.38 -9.38
CA VAL A 123 -10.83 7.06 -10.77
C VAL A 123 -10.19 5.67 -10.86
N LEU A 124 -9.29 5.32 -9.94
CA LEU A 124 -8.66 4.00 -9.91
C LEU A 124 -9.68 2.87 -9.67
N ILE A 125 -10.73 3.13 -8.88
CA ILE A 125 -11.83 2.19 -8.65
C ILE A 125 -12.68 2.04 -9.92
N GLU A 126 -13.05 3.15 -10.56
CA GLU A 126 -13.80 3.16 -11.81
C GLU A 126 -13.06 2.41 -12.93
N MET A 127 -11.74 2.57 -13.01
CA MET A 127 -10.87 1.84 -13.93
C MET A 127 -10.66 0.35 -13.55
N GLY A 128 -11.20 -0.10 -12.42
CA GLY A 128 -11.01 -1.46 -11.90
C GLY A 128 -9.56 -1.80 -11.55
N LEU A 129 -8.70 -0.79 -11.36
CA LEU A 129 -7.29 -0.95 -11.03
C LEU A 129 -7.10 -1.25 -9.54
N VAL A 130 -7.97 -0.72 -8.70
CA VAL A 130 -8.03 -1.00 -7.28
C VAL A 130 -9.45 -1.32 -6.86
N GLY A 131 -9.63 -2.06 -5.76
CA GLY A 131 -10.97 -2.42 -5.29
C GLY A 131 -10.97 -3.30 -4.06
N LYS A 132 -12.16 -3.68 -3.60
CA LYS A 132 -12.30 -4.64 -2.49
C LYS A 132 -12.00 -6.05 -2.97
N SER A 133 -11.59 -6.92 -2.05
CA SER A 133 -11.49 -8.36 -2.33
C SER A 133 -12.83 -8.92 -2.77
N GLN A 134 -12.81 -9.91 -3.66
CA GLN A 134 -14.01 -10.62 -4.06
C GLN A 134 -14.68 -11.26 -2.85
N LYS A 135 -15.99 -11.01 -2.68
CA LYS A 135 -16.77 -11.62 -1.62
C LYS A 135 -17.04 -13.08 -1.99
N ARG A 136 -16.76 -14.00 -1.07
CA ARG A 136 -17.18 -15.39 -1.22
C ARG A 136 -18.71 -15.46 -1.07
N THR A 137 -19.41 -15.92 -2.11
CA THR A 137 -20.88 -15.91 -2.18
C THR A 137 -21.53 -17.26 -1.91
N ARG A 138 -20.75 -18.35 -1.89
CA ARG A 138 -21.26 -19.71 -1.68
C ARG A 138 -20.39 -20.50 -0.73
N ARG A 139 -20.99 -21.50 -0.09
CA ARG A 139 -20.28 -22.58 0.61
C ARG A 139 -20.07 -23.76 -0.34
N PRO A 140 -19.07 -24.62 -0.09
CA PRO A 140 -18.98 -25.90 -0.77
C PRO A 140 -20.24 -26.73 -0.53
N THR A 141 -20.66 -27.50 -1.53
CA THR A 141 -21.72 -28.52 -1.41
C THR A 141 -21.16 -29.81 -0.79
N GLU A 142 -22.02 -30.71 -0.29
CA GLU A 142 -21.55 -31.96 0.32
C GLU A 142 -20.74 -32.81 -0.65
N ASN A 143 -21.16 -32.90 -1.92
CA ASN A 143 -20.39 -33.60 -2.96
C ASN A 143 -19.01 -32.96 -3.19
N GLU A 144 -18.90 -31.62 -3.16
CA GLU A 144 -17.60 -30.95 -3.23
C GLU A 144 -16.74 -31.24 -1.99
N LEU A 145 -17.34 -31.31 -0.80
CA LEU A 145 -16.65 -31.70 0.44
C LEU A 145 -16.17 -33.15 0.37
N ASP A 146 -16.97 -34.08 -0.13
CA ASP A 146 -16.58 -35.49 -0.29
C ASP A 146 -15.41 -35.64 -1.26
N ARG A 147 -15.43 -34.88 -2.37
CA ARG A 147 -14.29 -34.83 -3.30
C ARG A 147 -13.03 -34.24 -2.64
N LEU A 148 -13.18 -33.22 -1.79
CA LEU A 148 -12.07 -32.67 -1.00
C LEU A 148 -11.54 -33.71 -0.02
N ARG A 149 -12.40 -34.40 0.72
CA ARG A 149 -12.03 -35.49 1.65
C ARG A 149 -11.26 -36.58 0.91
N ALA A 150 -11.75 -37.05 -0.24
CA ALA A 150 -11.04 -38.05 -1.05
C ALA A 150 -9.63 -37.58 -1.48
N GLY A 151 -9.51 -36.35 -1.97
CA GLY A 151 -8.21 -35.78 -2.37
C GLY A 151 -7.25 -35.57 -1.18
N LEU A 152 -7.77 -35.16 -0.04
CA LEU A 152 -7.00 -34.97 1.20
C LEU A 152 -6.59 -36.33 1.80
N GLN A 153 -7.44 -37.35 1.72
CA GLN A 153 -7.11 -38.72 2.11
C GLN A 153 -5.91 -39.23 1.33
N VAL A 154 -5.91 -39.08 0.00
CA VAL A 154 -4.76 -39.44 -0.84
C VAL A 154 -3.50 -38.70 -0.41
N ARG A 155 -3.58 -37.39 -0.12
CA ARG A 155 -2.43 -36.62 0.39
C ARG A 155 -1.98 -37.03 1.79
N MET A 156 -2.92 -37.44 2.63
CA MET A 156 -2.67 -37.91 3.99
C MET A 156 -2.03 -39.32 3.99
N ASP A 157 -2.30 -40.12 2.97
CA ASP A 157 -1.71 -41.44 2.73
C ASP A 157 -0.37 -41.35 1.97
N PHE A 158 -0.21 -40.34 1.11
CA PHE A 158 1.02 -40.09 0.35
C PHE A 158 2.18 -39.82 1.30
N ARG A 159 3.29 -40.55 1.14
CA ARG A 159 4.49 -40.42 1.97
C ARG A 159 5.57 -39.56 1.30
N PRO A 160 5.65 -38.27 1.65
CA PRO A 160 6.90 -37.51 1.57
C PRO A 160 7.34 -36.96 2.95
N ASN A 161 6.50 -37.03 3.99
CA ASN A 161 6.66 -36.28 5.26
C ASN A 161 7.22 -37.11 6.44
N GLY A 162 8.08 -38.10 6.18
CA GLY A 162 8.74 -38.86 7.26
C GLY A 162 7.75 -39.49 8.25
N LYS A 163 8.14 -39.60 9.54
CA LYS A 163 7.36 -40.28 10.60
C LYS A 163 6.08 -39.53 11.04
N ASN A 164 5.94 -38.24 10.69
CA ASN A 164 4.83 -37.42 11.18
C ASN A 164 3.78 -37.21 10.10
N ARG A 165 2.60 -37.79 10.33
CA ARG A 165 1.44 -37.69 9.44
C ARG A 165 0.64 -36.43 9.78
N ILE A 166 0.38 -35.58 8.79
CA ILE A 166 -0.50 -34.43 8.95
C ILE A 166 -1.96 -34.91 8.83
N PRO A 167 -2.82 -34.70 9.84
CA PRO A 167 -4.20 -35.18 9.84
C PRO A 167 -5.11 -34.25 9.02
N PHE A 168 -5.01 -34.31 7.69
CA PHE A 168 -5.73 -33.38 6.80
C PHE A 168 -7.26 -33.48 6.90
N LEU A 169 -7.79 -34.68 7.13
CA LEU A 169 -9.24 -34.87 7.30
C LEU A 169 -9.73 -34.23 8.59
N ASP A 170 -9.06 -34.50 9.71
CA ASP A 170 -9.43 -33.94 11.00
C ASP A 170 -9.36 -32.41 10.98
N ILE A 171 -8.36 -31.83 10.30
CA ILE A 171 -8.25 -30.38 10.11
C ILE A 171 -9.43 -29.84 9.30
N LEU A 172 -9.81 -30.51 8.19
CA LEU A 172 -10.94 -30.09 7.38
C LEU A 172 -12.25 -30.13 8.19
N ASP A 173 -12.54 -31.27 8.84
CA ASP A 173 -13.78 -31.45 9.58
C ASP A 173 -13.83 -30.53 10.81
N PHE A 174 -12.70 -30.33 11.51
CA PHE A 174 -12.59 -29.33 12.57
C PHE A 174 -12.91 -27.93 12.05
N SER A 175 -12.27 -27.49 10.96
CA SER A 175 -12.54 -26.17 10.36
C SER A 175 -14.00 -25.97 9.95
N ILE A 176 -14.67 -27.02 9.45
CA ILE A 176 -16.10 -26.96 9.09
C ILE A 176 -16.96 -26.83 10.35
N LEU A 177 -16.69 -27.65 11.37
CA LEU A 177 -17.48 -27.71 12.61
C LEU A 177 -17.27 -26.50 13.51
N THR A 178 -16.06 -25.95 13.57
CA THR A 178 -15.72 -24.80 14.43
C THR A 178 -15.68 -23.47 13.70
N CYS A 179 -15.78 -23.47 12.36
CA CYS A 179 -15.62 -22.27 11.53
C CYS A 179 -14.28 -21.55 11.75
N MET A 180 -13.20 -22.30 12.05
CA MET A 180 -11.85 -21.78 12.24
C MET A 180 -10.94 -22.09 11.05
#